data_AF-A0A6M6BK67-F1
#
_entry.id   AF-A0A6M6BK67-F1
#
_cell.length_a   1.000
_cell.length_b   1.000
_cell.length_c   1.000
_cell.angle_alpha   90.00
_cell.angle_beta   90.00
_cell.angle_gamma   90.00
#
_symmetry.space_group_name_H-M   'P 1'
#
loop_
_entity.id
_entity.type
_entity.pdbx_description
1 polymer ?
#
loop_
_entity_poly.entity_id
_entity_poly.type
_entity_poly.pdbx_seq_one_letter_code
_entity_poly.pdbx_strand_id
1 'polypeptide(L)' 'MENNPKYGPAAQTPEQRAYVLAQMQKAHPGLYKKVTAYVAQLYRRYVAGELSWQDVCKLRESSMQP' A
#
# COMPACT_ATOMS: atom_id res chain seq x y z
N MET A 1 18.69 8.42 11.79
CA MET A 1 17.25 8.15 11.54
C MET A 1 17.06 8.18 10.03
N GLU A 2 17.21 7.04 9.37
CA GLU A 2 17.02 6.93 7.92
C GLU A 2 15.55 7.12 7.57
N ASN A 3 15.18 8.38 7.32
CA ASN A 3 14.00 8.73 6.56
C ASN A 3 14.24 8.16 5.16
N ASN A 4 13.55 7.08 4.79
CA ASN A 4 13.60 6.55 3.42
C ASN A 4 12.51 7.28 2.61
N PRO A 5 12.81 8.39 1.91
CA PRO A 5 11.83 9.23 1.23
C PRO A 5 11.17 8.55 0.02
N LYS A 6 11.57 7.32 -0.32
CA LYS A 6 11.06 6.58 -1.47
C LYS A 6 9.55 6.33 -1.43
N TYR A 7 8.94 6.43 -0.25
CA TYR A 7 7.49 6.30 -0.04
C TYR A 7 6.85 7.52 0.63
N GLY A 8 7.56 8.65 0.62
CA GLY A 8 7.06 9.98 0.99
C GLY A 8 6.91 10.25 2.50
N PRO A 9 7.15 11.49 2.94
CA PRO A 9 6.82 11.92 4.30
C PRO A 9 5.31 11.78 4.53
N ALA A 10 4.89 11.72 5.80
CA ALA A 10 3.50 11.60 6.24
C ALA A 10 2.49 12.62 5.64
N ALA A 11 2.96 13.55 4.81
CA ALA A 11 2.20 14.57 4.07
C ALA A 11 1.81 14.17 2.62
N GLN A 12 1.95 12.91 2.20
CA GLN A 12 1.44 12.50 0.89
C GLN A 12 -0.09 12.59 0.85
N THR A 13 -0.62 13.34 -0.13
CA THR A 13 -2.05 13.43 -0.41
C THR A 13 -2.60 12.07 -0.87
N PRO A 14 -3.91 11.82 -0.73
CA PRO A 14 -4.53 10.61 -1.23
C PRO A 14 -4.20 10.31 -2.70
N GLU A 15 -4.17 11.34 -3.53
CA GLU A 15 -3.84 11.23 -4.96
C GLU A 15 -2.39 10.76 -5.19
N GLN A 16 -1.44 11.26 -4.40
CA GLN A 16 -0.05 10.81 -4.47
C GLN A 16 0.09 9.35 -4.01
N ARG A 17 -0.63 8.95 -2.98
CA ARG A 17 -0.63 7.56 -2.50
C ARG A 17 -1.23 6.60 -3.53
N ALA A 18 -2.31 7.02 -4.21
CA ALA A 18 -2.92 6.26 -5.29
C ALA A 18 -1.96 6.11 -6.49
N TYR A 19 -1.22 7.18 -6.82
CA TYR A 19 -0.21 7.15 -7.88
C TYR A 19 0.94 6.19 -7.54
N VAL A 20 1.47 6.24 -6.31
CA VAL A 20 2.52 5.32 -5.85
C VAL A 20 2.03 3.87 -5.89
N LEU A 21 0.80 3.61 -5.42
CA LEU A 21 0.20 2.29 -5.47
C LEU A 21 0.07 1.78 -6.91
N ALA A 22 -0.35 2.62 -7.85
CA ALA A 22 -0.44 2.28 -9.26
C ALA A 22 0.94 1.98 -9.88
N GLN A 23 1.97 2.74 -9.51
CA GLN A 23 3.35 2.48 -9.92
C GLN A 23 3.86 1.13 -9.37
N MET A 24 3.59 0.82 -8.10
CA MET A 24 3.97 -0.46 -7.49
C MET A 24 3.23 -1.65 -8.13
N GLN A 25 1.94 -1.49 -8.44
CA GLN A 25 1.15 -2.49 -9.18
C GLN A 25 1.72 -2.73 -10.57
N LYS A 26 2.11 -1.66 -11.29
CA LYS A 26 2.76 -1.75 -12.59
C LYS A 26 4.15 -2.41 -12.52
N ALA A 27 4.93 -2.12 -11.49
CA ALA A 27 6.26 -2.68 -11.31
C ALA A 27 6.23 -4.16 -10.91
N HIS A 28 5.22 -4.60 -10.16
CA HIS A 28 5.10 -5.98 -9.67
C HIS A 28 3.74 -6.60 -9.99
N PRO A 29 3.36 -6.72 -11.27
CA PRO A 29 2.01 -7.14 -11.66
C PRO A 29 1.63 -8.51 -11.09
N GLY A 30 2.59 -9.44 -10.95
CA GLY A 30 2.35 -10.77 -10.38
C GLY A 30 1.98 -10.76 -8.89
N LEU A 31 2.50 -9.80 -8.13
CA LEU A 31 2.23 -9.66 -6.69
C LEU A 31 0.81 -9.11 -6.44
N TYR A 32 0.34 -8.27 -7.36
CA TYR A 32 -0.96 -7.62 -7.28
C TYR A 32 -2.07 -8.34 -8.08
N LYS A 33 -1.72 -9.36 -8.87
CA LYS A 33 -2.67 -10.16 -9.67
C LYS A 33 -3.63 -11.00 -8.82
N LYS A 34 -3.24 -11.33 -7.58
CA LYS A 34 -4.02 -12.12 -6.62
C LYS A 34 -4.45 -11.29 -5.41
N VAL A 35 -4.70 -10.00 -5.60
CA VAL A 35 -5.21 -9.13 -4.52
C VAL A 35 -6.63 -9.59 -4.21
N THR A 36 -6.80 -10.18 -3.04
CA THR A 36 -8.13 -10.52 -2.50
C THR A 36 -8.90 -9.22 -2.23
N ALA A 37 -10.23 -9.30 -2.15
CA ALA A 37 -11.07 -8.15 -1.82
C ALA A 37 -10.63 -7.45 -0.51
N TYR A 38 -10.10 -8.22 0.45
CA TYR A 38 -9.53 -7.71 1.68
C TYR A 38 -8.31 -6.80 1.43
N VAL A 39 -7.34 -7.25 0.65
CA VAL A 39 -6.13 -6.47 0.33
C VAL A 39 -6.48 -5.22 -0.50
N ALA A 40 -7.49 -5.31 -1.39
CA ALA A 40 -8.00 -4.13 -2.10
C ALA A 40 -8.60 -3.08 -1.15
N GLN A 41 -9.29 -3.52 -0.09
CA GLN A 41 -9.82 -2.63 0.95
C GLN A 41 -8.69 -1.95 1.75
N LEU A 42 -7.61 -2.68 2.06
CA LEU A 42 -6.43 -2.10 2.72
C LEU A 42 -5.80 -0.99 1.89
N TYR A 43 -5.69 -1.18 0.57
CA TYR A 43 -5.17 -0.14 -0.33
C TYR A 43 -6.05 1.10 -0.36
N ARG A 44 -7.38 0.96 -0.35
CA ARG A 44 -8.29 2.12 -0.25
C ARG A 44 -8.10 2.89 1.05
N ARG A 45 -7.95 2.20 2.18
CA ARG A 45 -7.69 2.82 3.49
C ARG A 45 -6.34 3.53 3.53
N TYR A 46 -5.31 2.96 2.91
CA TYR A 46 -4.01 3.62 2.76
C TYR A 46 -4.10 4.89 1.92
N VAL A 47 -4.78 4.84 0.77
CA VAL A 47 -5.04 6.01 -0.08
C VAL A 47 -5.82 7.07 0.68
N ALA A 48 -6.84 6.68 1.45
CA ALA A 48 -7.65 7.60 2.25
C ALA A 48 -6.90 8.27 3.43
N GLY A 49 -5.69 7.81 3.75
CA GLY A 49 -4.95 8.34 4.91
C GLY A 49 -5.20 7.57 6.21
N GLU A 50 -6.12 6.61 6.23
CA GLU A 50 -6.52 5.87 7.44
C GLU A 50 -5.49 4.84 7.89
N LEU A 51 -4.65 4.35 6.96
CA LEU A 51 -3.58 3.40 7.26
C LEU A 51 -2.24 3.89 6.71
N SER A 52 -1.16 3.54 7.41
CA SER A 52 0.20 3.68 6.88
C SER A 52 0.52 2.51 5.95
N TRP A 53 1.47 2.70 5.04
CA TRP A 53 1.92 1.61 4.16
C TRP A 53 2.44 0.39 4.96
N GLN A 54 3.09 0.64 6.10
CA GLN A 54 3.54 -0.42 7.01
C GLN A 54 2.38 -1.25 7.57
N ASP A 55 1.26 -0.61 7.93
CA ASP A 55 0.07 -1.32 8.42
C ASP A 55 -0.56 -2.16 7.31
N VAL A 56 -0.60 -1.63 6.08
CA VAL A 56 -1.04 -2.39 4.91
C VAL A 56 -0.16 -3.62 4.67
N CYS A 57 1.16 -3.49 4.75
CA CYS A 57 2.06 -4.63 4.64
C CYS A 57 1.79 -5.67 5.73
N LYS A 58 1.73 -5.26 7.01
CA LYS A 58 1.44 -6.17 8.13
C LYS A 58 0.12 -6.90 7.96
N LEU A 59 -0.96 -6.16 7.68
CA LEU A 59 -2.30 -6.74 7.51
C LEU A 59 -2.38 -7.66 6.28
N ARG A 60 -1.68 -7.30 5.21
CA ARG A 60 -1.58 -8.15 4.02
C ARG A 60 -0.83 -9.44 4.32
N GLU A 61 0.30 -9.39 5.03
CA GLU A 61 1.06 -10.57 5.45
C GLU A 61 0.23 -11.46 6.39
N SER A 62 -0.46 -10.87 7.37
CA SER A 62 -1.39 -11.62 8.24
C SER A 62 -2.54 -12.27 7.46
N SER A 63 -3.00 -11.68 6.36
CA SER A 63 -4.03 -12.32 5.49
C SER A 63 -3.50 -13.42 4.58
N MET A 64 -2.18 -13.55 4.46
CA MET A 64 -1.50 -14.60 3.67
C MET A 64 -1.02 -15.76 4.54
N GLN A 65 -1.12 -15.67 5.87
CA GLN A 65 -0.92 -16.80 6.77
C GLN A 65 -2.18 -17.69 6.79
N PRO A 66 -2.04 -19.01 6.58
CA PRO A 66 -3.14 -19.97 6.63
C PRO A 66 -3.70 -20.18 8.05
#